data_AF-A0A9X2ZCQ3-F1
#
_entry.id   AF-A0A9X2ZCQ3-F1
#
_cell.length_a   1.000
_cell.length_b   1.000
_cell.length_c   1.000
_cell.angle_alpha   90.00
_cell.angle_beta   90.00
_cell.angle_gamma   90.00
#
_symmetry.space_group_name_H-M   'P 1'
#
loop_
_entity.id
_entity.type
_entity.pdbx_description
1 polymer ?
#
loop_
_entity_poly.entity_id
_entity_poly.type
_entity_poly.pdbx_seq_one_letter_code
_entity_poly.pdbx_strand_id
1 'polypeptide(L)'
;MKIQDTDWGYMLKHWVFTLILGPIISQIIAFIPVFYPSQAIGLLEIFPIVFIASLIFSIPTYIIYAFVYNYLTNEISSIPYSKTILISIPVIGVFITTAFIDGTLWYFIAFSYSISSIITGLFFNLNFKNNTD
;
A
#
# COMPACT_ATOMS: atom_id res chain seq x y z
N MET A 1 -16.50 13.78 23.67
CA MET A 1 -15.81 13.01 22.63
C MET A 1 -14.57 13.82 22.25
N LYS A 2 -13.36 13.34 22.56
CA LYS A 2 -12.12 14.05 22.19
C LYS A 2 -11.89 13.79 20.70
N ILE A 3 -11.93 14.85 19.89
CA ILE A 3 -11.59 14.78 18.47
C ILE A 3 -10.05 14.75 18.41
N GLN A 4 -9.48 13.60 18.05
CA GLN A 4 -8.06 13.47 17.78
C GLN A 4 -7.77 14.09 16.40
N ASP A 5 -6.72 14.89 16.32
CA ASP A 5 -6.25 15.43 15.04
C ASP A 5 -5.70 14.27 14.20
N THR A 6 -6.23 14.12 12.99
CA THR A 6 -5.79 13.08 12.04
C THR A 6 -4.42 13.45 11.45
N ASP A 7 -3.36 12.68 11.75
CA ASP A 7 -2.06 12.82 11.10
C ASP A 7 -2.07 12.17 9.71
N TRP A 8 -2.56 12.93 8.74
CA TRP A 8 -2.59 12.52 7.33
C TRP A 8 -1.20 12.20 6.75
N GLY A 9 -0.12 12.61 7.43
CA GLY A 9 1.25 12.32 7.03
C GLY A 9 1.56 10.82 7.02
N TYR A 10 1.01 10.04 7.96
CA TYR A 10 1.16 8.59 7.96
C TYR A 10 0.55 7.97 6.69
N MET A 11 -0.69 8.35 6.38
CA MET A 11 -1.44 7.82 5.24
C MET A 11 -0.77 8.14 3.90
N LEU A 12 -0.37 9.39 3.70
CA LEU A 12 0.32 9.80 2.47
C LEU A 12 1.67 9.10 2.31
N LYS A 13 2.46 9.00 3.39
CA LYS A 13 3.74 8.27 3.35
C LYS A 13 3.52 6.80 3.07
N HIS A 14 2.55 6.16 3.73
CA HIS A 14 2.24 4.75 3.52
C HIS A 14 1.85 4.47 2.06
N TRP A 15 0.96 5.28 1.51
CA TRP A 15 0.51 5.14 0.13
C TRP A 15 1.65 5.36 -0.87
N VAL A 16 2.32 6.52 -0.83
CA VAL A 16 3.36 6.88 -1.80
C VAL A 16 4.54 5.90 -1.77
N PHE A 17 5.04 5.55 -0.58
CA PHE A 17 6.15 4.60 -0.49
C PHE A 17 5.75 3.20 -0.93
N THR A 18 4.50 2.78 -0.73
CA THR A 18 4.01 1.51 -1.29
C THR A 18 4.10 1.50 -2.81
N LEU A 19 3.72 2.61 -3.46
CA LEU A 19 3.78 2.70 -4.93
C LEU A 19 5.22 2.77 -5.46
N ILE A 20 6.14 3.38 -4.71
CA ILE A 20 7.56 3.46 -5.08
C ILE A 20 8.27 2.12 -4.86
N LEU A 21 8.02 1.45 -3.73
CA LEU A 21 8.70 0.20 -3.37
C LEU A 21 8.15 -1.01 -4.13
N GLY A 22 6.89 -1.01 -4.59
CA GLY A 22 6.29 -2.10 -5.36
C GLY A 22 7.16 -2.56 -6.55
N PRO A 23 7.54 -1.67 -7.49
CA PRO A 23 8.43 -2.01 -8.60
C PRO A 23 9.82 -2.50 -8.16
N ILE A 24 10.38 -1.92 -7.10
CA ILE A 24 11.69 -2.32 -6.57
C ILE A 24 11.62 -3.76 -6.02
N ILE A 25 10.58 -4.06 -5.23
CA ILE A 25 10.34 -5.39 -4.68
C ILE A 25 10.08 -6.39 -5.80
N SER A 26 9.34 -6.00 -6.84
CA SER A 26 9.10 -6.86 -8.00
C SER A 26 10.42 -7.26 -8.67
N GLN A 27 11.38 -6.33 -8.79
CA GLN A 27 12.69 -6.62 -9.37
C GLN A 27 13.48 -7.60 -8.50
N ILE A 28 13.41 -7.46 -7.17
CA ILE A 28 14.06 -8.38 -6.23
C ILE A 28 13.46 -9.79 -6.38
N ILE A 29 12.13 -9.90 -6.48
CA ILE A 29 11.43 -11.19 -6.64
C ILE A 29 11.75 -11.80 -8.00
N ALA A 30 11.92 -11.00 -9.05
CA ALA A 30 12.28 -11.46 -10.39
C ALA A 30 13.61 -12.21 -10.46
N PHE A 31 14.55 -11.94 -9.53
CA PHE A 31 15.81 -12.70 -9.43
C PHE A 31 15.62 -14.12 -8.87
N ILE A 32 14.44 -14.46 -8.36
CA ILE A 32 14.12 -15.79 -7.85
C ILE A 32 13.52 -16.62 -8.99
N PRO A 33 14.23 -17.63 -9.54
CA PRO A 33 13.84 -18.32 -10.78
C PRO A 33 12.47 -18.99 -10.75
N VAL A 34 11.96 -19.30 -9.56
CA VAL A 34 10.64 -19.92 -9.34
C VAL A 34 9.49 -18.95 -9.65
N PHE A 35 9.72 -17.64 -9.53
CA PHE A 35 8.66 -16.63 -9.58
C PHE A 35 8.63 -15.82 -10.88
N TYR A 36 9.62 -15.97 -11.77
CA TYR A 36 9.74 -15.12 -12.96
C TYR A 36 9.61 -15.89 -14.27
N PRO A 37 8.59 -15.60 -15.09
CA PRO A 37 8.57 -16.06 -16.48
C PRO A 37 9.69 -15.33 -17.26
N SER A 38 10.52 -16.09 -17.95
CA SER A 38 11.82 -15.71 -18.54
C SER A 38 11.82 -14.58 -19.59
N GLN A 39 10.72 -13.85 -19.78
CA GLN A 39 10.54 -12.88 -20.87
C GLN A 39 9.89 -11.54 -20.46
N ALA A 40 9.56 -11.30 -19.20
CA ALA A 40 9.00 -10.02 -18.81
C ALA A 40 10.09 -8.93 -18.71
N ILE A 41 9.84 -7.76 -19.30
CA ILE A 41 10.52 -6.52 -18.93
C ILE A 41 10.09 -6.21 -17.49
N GLY A 42 11.03 -5.96 -16.58
CA GLY A 42 10.70 -5.69 -15.19
C GLY A 42 9.90 -4.39 -15.03
N LEU A 43 9.15 -4.28 -13.92
CA LEU A 43 8.36 -3.08 -13.63
C LEU A 43 9.24 -1.85 -13.39
N LEU A 44 10.52 -2.06 -13.05
CA LEU A 44 11.45 -1.00 -12.70
C LEU A 44 12.00 -0.29 -13.96
N GLU A 45 12.13 -1.01 -15.07
CA GLU A 45 12.60 -0.50 -16.36
C GLU A 45 11.60 0.48 -16.98
N ILE A 46 10.32 0.30 -16.70
CA ILE A 46 9.22 1.18 -17.11
C ILE A 46 8.63 1.97 -15.93
N PHE A 47 9.46 2.23 -14.89
CA PHE A 47 9.03 2.81 -13.62
C PHE A 47 8.16 4.07 -13.75
N PRO A 48 8.47 5.09 -14.59
CA PRO A 48 7.64 6.28 -14.68
C PRO A 48 6.20 5.97 -15.09
N ILE A 49 6.01 5.05 -16.04
CA ILE A 49 4.70 4.63 -16.54
C ILE A 49 3.98 3.82 -15.47
N VAL A 50 4.69 2.85 -14.87
CA VAL A 50 4.15 2.01 -13.79
C VAL A 50 3.72 2.85 -12.60
N PHE A 51 4.52 3.83 -12.19
CA PHE A 51 4.20 4.72 -11.08
C PHE A 51 2.93 5.53 -11.32
N ILE A 52 2.78 6.11 -12.52
CA ILE A 52 1.56 6.84 -12.91
C ILE A 52 0.35 5.91 -12.93
N ALA A 53 0.48 4.72 -13.53
CA ALA A 53 -0.60 3.74 -13.56
C ALA A 53 -1.00 3.33 -12.14
N SER A 54 -0.02 3.02 -11.29
CA SER A 54 -0.24 2.63 -9.89
C SER A 54 -0.88 3.75 -9.07
N LEU A 55 -0.53 5.01 -9.32
CA LEU A 55 -1.22 6.16 -8.72
C LEU A 55 -2.71 6.14 -9.09
N ILE A 56 -3.03 6.08 -10.39
CA ILE A 56 -4.43 6.12 -10.88
C ILE A 56 -5.23 4.95 -10.32
N PHE A 57 -4.72 3.72 -10.46
CA PHE A 57 -5.44 2.51 -10.08
C PHE A 57 -5.57 2.29 -8.58
N SER A 58 -4.73 2.96 -7.76
CA SER A 58 -4.81 2.86 -6.29
C SER A 58 -5.69 3.93 -5.65
N ILE A 59 -6.20 4.92 -6.41
CA ILE A 59 -7.12 5.95 -5.88
C ILE A 59 -8.32 5.35 -5.14
N PRO A 60 -9.06 4.35 -5.68
CA PRO A 60 -10.20 3.77 -4.96
C PRO A 60 -9.81 3.18 -3.59
N THR A 61 -8.69 2.46 -3.55
CA THR A 61 -8.13 1.89 -2.32
C THR A 61 -7.69 2.98 -1.35
N TYR A 62 -7.09 4.06 -1.83
CA TYR A 62 -6.67 5.20 -1.03
C TYR A 62 -7.87 5.94 -0.41
N ILE A 63 -8.98 6.07 -1.14
CA ILE A 63 -10.22 6.66 -0.61
C ILE A 63 -10.77 5.82 0.54
N ILE A 64 -10.83 4.49 0.38
CA ILE A 64 -11.26 3.57 1.44
C ILE A 64 -10.32 3.65 2.64
N TYR A 65 -9.01 3.66 2.39
CA TYR A 65 -7.99 3.84 3.43
C TYR A 65 -8.24 5.11 4.23
N ALA A 66 -8.47 6.24 3.56
CA ALA A 66 -8.70 7.53 4.22
C ALA A 66 -9.94 7.52 5.09
N PHE A 67 -11.03 6.90 4.61
CA PHE A 67 -12.25 6.77 5.38
C PHE A 67 -12.04 5.93 6.64
N VAL A 68 -11.40 4.76 6.51
CA VAL A 68 -11.12 3.88 7.64
C VAL A 68 -10.13 4.51 8.61
N TYR A 69 -9.12 5.23 8.12
CA TYR A 69 -8.16 5.94 8.96
C TYR A 69 -8.83 7.01 9.82
N ASN A 70 -9.73 7.80 9.22
CA ASN A 70 -10.52 8.79 9.94
C ASN A 70 -11.45 8.13 10.98
N TYR A 71 -12.09 7.01 10.63
CA TYR A 71 -12.91 6.25 11.57
C TYR A 71 -12.09 5.75 12.77
N LEU A 72 -10.93 5.12 12.53
CA LEU A 72 -10.07 4.57 13.58
C LEU A 72 -9.46 5.64 14.49
N THR A 73 -9.24 6.86 13.98
CA THR A 73 -8.76 8.00 14.77
C THR A 73 -9.79 8.48 15.79
N ASN A 74 -11.09 8.28 15.52
CA ASN A 74 -12.17 8.70 16.43
C ASN A 74 -12.53 7.62 17.46
N GLU A 75 -12.06 6.39 17.25
CA GLU A 75 -12.29 5.25 18.13
C GLU A 75 -11.13 5.07 19.12
N ILE A 76 -11.41 4.56 20.33
CA ILE A 76 -10.39 4.18 21.32
C ILE A 76 -9.79 2.82 20.91
N SER A 77 -9.18 2.79 19.73
CA SER A 77 -8.57 1.62 19.15
C SER A 77 -7.07 1.58 19.48
N SER A 78 -6.54 0.39 19.75
CA SER A 78 -5.11 0.26 20.04
C SER A 78 -4.30 0.51 18.76
N ILE A 79 -3.21 1.28 18.85
CA ILE A 79 -2.31 1.57 17.73
C ILE A 79 -1.92 0.31 16.92
N PRO A 80 -1.48 -0.81 17.52
CA PRO A 80 -1.13 -1.99 16.74
C PRO A 80 -2.32 -2.56 15.96
N TYR A 81 -3.52 -2.58 16.55
CA TYR A 81 -4.73 -3.08 15.88
C TYR A 81 -5.12 -2.20 14.69
N SER A 82 -5.13 -0.88 14.88
CA SER A 82 -5.42 0.09 13.82
C SER A 82 -4.40 -0.01 12.69
N LYS A 83 -3.12 -0.17 13.04
CA LYS A 83 -2.03 -0.36 12.06
C LYS A 83 -2.24 -1.62 11.22
N THR A 84 -2.62 -2.75 11.84
CA THR A 84 -2.91 -4.00 11.11
C THR A 84 -4.07 -3.82 10.13
N ILE A 85 -5.15 -3.15 10.53
CA ILE A 85 -6.30 -2.86 9.63
C ILE A 85 -5.85 -1.97 8.47
N LEU A 86 -5.10 -0.92 8.75
CA LEU A 86 -4.66 0.02 7.72
C LEU A 86 -3.71 -0.63 6.70
N ILE A 87 -2.90 -1.61 7.11
CA ILE A 87 -2.03 -2.37 6.18
C ILE A 87 -2.84 -3.36 5.33
N SER A 88 -3.89 -3.96 5.88
CA SER A 88 -4.67 -4.97 5.15
C SER A 88 -5.49 -4.38 3.99
N ILE A 89 -5.97 -3.14 4.13
CA ILE A 89 -6.72 -2.42 3.09
C ILE A 89 -5.95 -2.37 1.75
N PRO A 90 -4.71 -1.84 1.69
CA PRO A 90 -3.92 -1.79 0.46
C PRO A 90 -3.54 -3.18 -0.07
N VAL A 91 -3.31 -4.16 0.80
CA VAL A 91 -3.08 -5.54 0.36
C VAL A 91 -4.31 -6.06 -0.41
N ILE A 92 -5.50 -5.97 0.20
CA ILE A 92 -6.75 -6.42 -0.43
C ILE A 92 -7.04 -5.61 -1.69
N GLY A 93 -6.90 -4.29 -1.63
CA GLY A 93 -7.17 -3.39 -2.75
C GLY A 93 -6.27 -3.69 -3.95
N VAL A 94 -4.99 -3.96 -3.72
CA VAL A 94 -4.05 -4.36 -4.78
C VAL A 94 -4.49 -5.66 -5.45
N PHE A 95 -4.87 -6.69 -4.69
CA PHE A 95 -5.37 -7.95 -5.25
C PHE A 95 -6.64 -7.76 -6.09
N ILE A 96 -7.59 -6.96 -5.60
CA ILE A 96 -8.82 -6.66 -6.35
C ILE A 96 -8.51 -5.94 -7.65
N THR A 97 -7.69 -4.88 -7.58
CA THR A 97 -7.34 -4.05 -8.74
C THR A 97 -6.59 -4.85 -9.79
N THR A 98 -5.57 -5.64 -9.42
CA THR A 98 -4.81 -6.41 -10.40
C THR A 98 -5.61 -7.57 -10.97
N ALA A 99 -6.46 -8.22 -10.17
CA ALA A 99 -7.38 -9.24 -10.67
C ALA A 99 -8.41 -8.67 -11.67
N PHE A 100 -8.82 -7.42 -11.51
CA PHE A 100 -9.72 -6.74 -12.43
C PHE A 100 -9.03 -6.31 -13.74
N ILE A 101 -7.78 -5.84 -13.66
CA ILE A 101 -6.96 -5.54 -14.85
C ILE A 101 -6.67 -6.82 -15.65
N ASP A 102 -6.58 -7.95 -14.94
CA ASP A 102 -6.25 -9.27 -15.49
C ASP A 102 -4.84 -9.26 -16.15
N GLY A 103 -4.44 -10.39 -16.74
CA GLY A 103 -3.19 -10.52 -17.48
C GLY A 103 -2.15 -11.37 -16.76
N THR A 104 -1.16 -11.84 -17.51
CA THR A 104 -0.24 -12.91 -17.06
C THR A 104 0.60 -12.57 -15.82
N LEU A 105 0.75 -11.29 -15.50
CA LEU A 105 1.56 -10.80 -14.38
C LEU A 105 0.72 -10.34 -13.19
N TRP A 106 -0.62 -10.45 -13.22
CA TRP A 106 -1.50 -9.86 -12.19
C TRP A 106 -1.12 -10.33 -10.77
N TYR A 107 -0.83 -11.63 -10.61
CA TYR A 107 -0.47 -12.20 -9.31
C TYR A 107 0.91 -11.73 -8.83
N PHE A 108 1.89 -11.69 -9.74
CA PHE A 108 3.24 -11.22 -9.45
C PHE A 108 3.25 -9.75 -9.02
N ILE A 109 2.49 -8.91 -9.72
CA ILE A 109 2.29 -7.49 -9.35
C ILE A 109 1.59 -7.40 -8.00
N ALA A 110 0.51 -8.16 -7.79
CA ALA A 110 -0.25 -8.14 -6.54
C ALA A 110 0.63 -8.47 -5.34
N PHE A 111 1.43 -9.53 -5.46
CA PHE A 111 2.32 -10.00 -4.42
C PHE A 111 3.43 -8.98 -4.12
N SER A 112 4.05 -8.39 -5.15
CA SER A 112 5.10 -7.38 -4.99
C SER A 112 4.61 -6.14 -4.24
N TYR A 113 3.45 -5.60 -4.64
CA TYR A 113 2.86 -4.42 -4.00
C TYR A 113 2.28 -4.75 -2.60
N SER A 114 1.86 -5.99 -2.35
CA SER A 114 1.43 -6.43 -1.02
C SER A 114 2.59 -6.45 -0.03
N ILE A 115 3.74 -7.01 -0.43
CA ILE A 115 4.97 -6.97 0.39
C ILE A 115 5.38 -5.52 0.62
N SER A 116 5.30 -4.69 -0.42
CA SER A 116 5.58 -3.26 -0.31
C SER A 116 4.73 -2.59 0.76
N SER A 117 3.42 -2.79 0.71
CA SER A 117 2.47 -2.24 1.67
C SER A 117 2.79 -2.66 3.10
N ILE A 118 3.12 -3.94 3.30
CA ILE A 118 3.47 -4.47 4.62
C ILE A 118 4.76 -3.82 5.13
N ILE A 119 5.82 -3.78 4.32
CA ILE A 119 7.10 -3.17 4.71
C ILE A 119 6.90 -1.70 5.06
N THR A 120 6.26 -0.94 4.18
CA THR A 120 6.00 0.48 4.39
C THR A 120 5.13 0.71 5.62
N GLY A 121 4.12 -0.14 5.80
CA GLY A 121 3.20 -0.08 6.92
C GLY A 121 3.90 -0.28 8.24
N LEU A 122 4.77 -1.29 8.32
CA LEU A 122 5.58 -1.56 9.51
C LEU A 122 6.60 -0.46 9.78
N PHE A 123 7.25 0.06 8.73
CA PHE A 123 8.31 1.08 8.83
C PHE A 123 7.81 2.42 9.38
N PHE A 124 6.65 2.90 8.93
CA PHE A 124 6.11 4.17 9.44
C PHE A 124 5.37 4.00 10.77
N ASN A 125 5.57 4.96 11.66
CA ASN A 125 4.87 5.01 12.94
C ASN A 125 3.48 5.62 12.77
N LEU A 126 2.48 4.93 13.30
CA LEU A 126 1.11 5.39 13.38
C LEU A 126 0.94 6.15 14.70
N ASN A 127 0.77 7.47 14.61
CA ASN A 127 0.48 8.32 15.76
C ASN A 127 -0.88 8.98 15.55
N PHE A 128 -1.81 8.74 16.47
CA PHE A 128 -3.02 9.56 16.55
C PHE A 128 -2.69 10.77 17.42
N LYS A 129 -2.80 11.98 16.87
CA LYS A 129 -2.40 13.19 17.59
C LYS A 129 -3.44 13.47 18.69
N ASN A 130 -3.02 13.33 19.94
CA ASN A 130 -3.83 13.75 21.08
C ASN A 130 -3.74 15.27 21.20
N ASN A 131 -4.87 15.97 21.05
CA ASN A 131 -4.99 17.40 21.34
C ASN A 131 -4.96 17.65 22.85
N THR A 132 -3.81 17.42 23.47
CA THR A 132 -3.48 17.82 24.84
C THR A 132 -2.09 18.42 24.85
N ASP A 133 -1.98 19.63 24.30
CA ASP A 133 -1.02 20.66 24.72
C ASP A 133 -1.82 21.95 24.91
#